data_AF-A0A232LPZ6-F1
#
_entry.id   AF-A0A232LPZ6-F1
#
_cell.length_a   1.000
_cell.length_b   1.000
_cell.length_c   1.000
_cell.angle_alpha   90.00
_cell.angle_beta   90.00
_cell.angle_gamma   90.00
#
_symmetry.space_group_name_H-M   'P 1'
#
loop_
_entity.id
_entity.type
_entity.pdbx_description
1 polymer ?
#
loop_
_entity_poly.entity_id
_entity_poly.type
_entity_poly.pdbx_seq_one_letter_code
_entity_poly.pdbx_strand_id
1 'polypeptide(L)'
;MATIFRRSNRGSETELSYASPAPLRLLLVAPSPSHAGDGRRRKNRGSSDDSGAELSDENQQGRVVHLLEKVNSILLSHEVAFQSVDMCGRRSRVDPELDVSPTVLVLARRNALDKSWLNACRDIRAFLAKENLSSFNVEIADERAFELPRYSPVLPSDAIFCVWDKVWDQILMKLDLKDIVCIECFRMGTSDNPKENPPTVILTVIKQSARDWRQVREAVVGVLNYFNLPMVGVSIGPGNILRQDGGWIEYPLDAYQDAAQAGVSLGIHGSALSAGTFAGWVEIKDPRTGEWTKLGLTCFHCVDPGSNSVSSTDLPQLQQWHKNSVVPGDQNAERLLKLDQPRQKDIQRELDEIEENLRSTADDEFGRIETAIGSDEYVTPREMRKYTQSKQLIQTYVERKTMILDFVGRDKHLLGHVFSASGYREAGVATIRSDTPTILDWALISPRPWRSRSDNAILNYGSPPPSMPLPPDLRLVNWDDQDLKGVTKVYKAGRSTGYTAGEYSHLNTVSIATVFENGKPKPKITTEHSITGRHGQPFSLKGDSGAFVFTQSGEVIGVVFAGHEQRPVTYFTHIADVFSDIKQKTGATEVRIYES
;
A
#
# COMPACT_ATOMS: atom_id res chain seq x y z
N MET A 1 40.55 -7.79 5.49
CA MET A 1 40.12 -8.19 6.85
C MET A 1 38.60 -8.21 6.87
N ALA A 2 38.00 -9.38 6.64
CA ALA A 2 36.55 -9.55 6.60
C ALA A 2 36.01 -9.68 8.03
N THR A 3 35.20 -8.70 8.45
CA THR A 3 34.61 -8.65 9.79
C THR A 3 33.39 -9.57 9.85
N ILE A 4 33.50 -10.64 10.64
CA ILE A 4 32.42 -11.57 10.96
C ILE A 4 31.43 -10.87 11.88
N PHE A 5 30.26 -10.49 11.37
CA PHE A 5 29.14 -10.04 12.21
C PHE A 5 28.50 -11.24 12.90
N ARG A 6 28.76 -11.39 14.20
CA ARG A 6 28.02 -12.31 15.07
C ARG A 6 26.58 -11.80 15.23
N ARG A 7 25.60 -12.56 14.73
CA ARG A 7 24.17 -12.35 15.02
C ARG A 7 23.92 -12.66 16.51
N SER A 8 23.48 -11.66 17.26
CA SER A 8 22.99 -11.77 18.65
C SER A 8 21.57 -12.36 18.67
N ASN A 9 21.29 -13.22 19.65
CA ASN A 9 19.99 -13.86 19.89
C ASN A 9 18.85 -12.85 19.97
N ARG A 10 17.88 -12.93 19.04
CA ARG A 10 16.62 -12.18 19.03
C ARG A 10 15.52 -13.05 19.64
N GLY A 11 15.27 -12.86 20.94
CA GLY A 11 14.36 -13.70 21.73
C GLY A 11 12.94 -13.15 21.90
N SER A 12 12.55 -12.06 21.25
CA SER A 12 11.20 -11.47 21.44
C SER A 12 10.64 -10.71 20.23
N GLU A 13 11.18 -10.89 19.03
CA GLU A 13 10.83 -10.10 17.83
C GLU A 13 10.01 -10.86 16.77
N THR A 14 9.57 -12.08 17.05
CA THR A 14 9.19 -13.01 15.98
C THR A 14 7.73 -12.95 15.53
N GLU A 15 6.83 -12.14 16.08
CA GLU A 15 5.40 -12.29 15.75
C GLU A 15 4.93 -11.60 14.46
N LEU A 16 5.72 -10.74 13.80
CA LEU A 16 5.22 -9.96 12.64
C LEU A 16 6.10 -10.01 11.37
N SER A 17 7.19 -10.77 11.37
CA SER A 17 8.16 -10.81 10.25
C SER A 17 8.30 -12.19 9.62
N TYR A 18 7.19 -12.89 9.35
CA TYR A 18 7.25 -14.15 8.63
C TYR A 18 7.30 -13.91 7.11
N ALA A 19 8.27 -14.55 6.44
CA ALA A 19 8.34 -14.59 4.98
C ALA A 19 7.22 -15.48 4.41
N SER A 20 6.91 -15.36 3.12
CA SER A 20 6.15 -16.38 2.39
C SER A 20 7.15 -17.32 1.69
N PRO A 21 6.90 -18.65 1.65
CA PRO A 21 7.79 -19.58 0.94
C PRO A 21 7.71 -19.35 -0.58
N ALA A 22 8.86 -19.28 -1.24
CA ALA A 22 8.96 -19.34 -2.69
C ALA A 22 9.57 -20.69 -3.11
N PRO A 23 9.06 -21.33 -4.19
CA PRO A 23 9.62 -22.59 -4.67
C PRO A 23 11.08 -22.37 -5.13
N LEU A 24 12.00 -23.16 -4.58
CA LEU A 24 13.37 -23.24 -5.07
C LEU A 24 13.39 -24.09 -6.34
N ARG A 25 13.77 -23.52 -7.49
CA ARG A 25 14.34 -24.33 -8.58
C ARG A 25 15.73 -24.77 -8.12
N LEU A 26 15.87 -26.04 -7.75
CA LEU A 26 17.13 -26.66 -7.41
C LEU A 26 18.09 -26.61 -8.61
N LEU A 27 18.97 -25.62 -8.65
CA LEU A 27 20.21 -25.66 -9.42
C LEU A 27 21.35 -25.94 -8.44
N LEU A 28 21.64 -27.22 -8.22
CA LEU A 28 22.86 -27.65 -7.54
C LEU A 28 24.04 -27.41 -8.50
N VAL A 29 24.59 -26.18 -8.48
CA VAL A 29 25.82 -25.84 -9.21
C VAL A 29 27.03 -26.21 -8.36
N ALA A 30 27.86 -27.13 -8.85
CA ALA A 30 29.18 -27.44 -8.30
C ALA A 30 30.14 -26.25 -8.54
N PRO A 31 31.18 -26.05 -7.69
CA PRO A 31 32.03 -24.86 -7.78
C PRO A 31 32.92 -24.89 -9.04
N SER A 32 32.96 -23.76 -9.74
CA SER A 32 33.81 -23.53 -10.92
C SER A 32 35.30 -23.58 -10.56
N PRO A 33 36.16 -24.24 -11.36
CA PRO A 33 37.60 -24.05 -11.25
C PRO A 33 38.04 -22.76 -11.97
N SER A 34 38.99 -22.09 -11.34
CA SER A 34 39.65 -20.85 -11.75
C SER A 34 40.47 -20.96 -13.04
N HIS A 35 40.57 -19.83 -13.74
CA HIS A 35 41.41 -19.50 -14.89
C HIS A 35 42.77 -20.21 -15.06
N ALA A 36 43.06 -20.63 -16.30
CA ALA A 36 44.34 -20.41 -16.97
C ALA A 36 44.11 -20.43 -18.50
N GLY A 37 44.82 -19.56 -19.22
CA GLY A 37 44.57 -19.27 -20.63
C GLY A 37 45.53 -19.90 -21.63
N ASP A 38 45.31 -19.45 -22.87
CA ASP A 38 46.22 -19.41 -24.02
C ASP A 38 46.47 -20.71 -24.80
N GLY A 39 46.62 -20.55 -26.12
CA GLY A 39 47.44 -21.47 -26.91
C GLY A 39 46.76 -22.25 -28.03
N ARG A 40 46.93 -21.75 -29.25
CA ARG A 40 46.67 -22.40 -30.55
C ARG A 40 47.19 -23.85 -30.70
N ARG A 41 46.49 -24.55 -31.63
CA ARG A 41 46.96 -25.46 -32.72
C ARG A 41 47.02 -26.98 -32.50
N ARG A 42 46.39 -27.64 -33.50
CA ARG A 42 46.71 -28.88 -34.24
C ARG A 42 45.99 -30.20 -33.86
N LYS A 43 45.44 -30.78 -34.94
CA LYS A 43 44.92 -32.14 -35.11
C LYS A 43 45.89 -33.21 -34.58
N ASN A 44 45.37 -34.22 -33.88
CA ASN A 44 45.53 -35.63 -34.26
C ASN A 44 44.61 -36.57 -33.47
N ARG A 45 44.29 -37.69 -34.13
CA ARG A 45 43.48 -38.85 -33.71
C ARG A 45 43.93 -39.45 -32.38
N GLY A 46 42.97 -40.00 -31.64
CA GLY A 46 43.23 -40.95 -30.54
C GLY A 46 41.98 -41.28 -29.74
N SER A 47 41.52 -42.51 -29.89
CA SER A 47 40.48 -43.22 -29.11
C SER A 47 40.69 -43.14 -27.59
N SER A 48 39.63 -43.01 -26.80
CA SER A 48 39.42 -43.66 -25.49
C SER A 48 38.17 -43.11 -24.78
N ASP A 49 37.13 -43.93 -24.76
CA ASP A 49 36.12 -44.14 -23.72
C ASP A 49 35.38 -42.95 -23.10
N ASP A 50 34.13 -42.82 -23.55
CA ASP A 50 32.98 -42.30 -22.82
C ASP A 50 32.88 -42.90 -21.42
N SER A 51 32.89 -42.02 -20.42
CA SER A 51 32.22 -42.25 -19.13
C SER A 51 31.95 -40.91 -18.43
N GLY A 52 31.28 -40.01 -19.14
CA GLY A 52 30.56 -38.90 -18.52
C GLY A 52 29.20 -39.40 -18.03
N ALA A 53 29.13 -39.90 -16.80
CA ALA A 53 27.87 -40.26 -16.17
C ALA A 53 27.00 -39.00 -16.03
N GLU A 54 26.00 -38.87 -16.91
CA GLU A 54 24.82 -38.05 -16.65
C GLU A 54 24.18 -38.58 -15.35
N LEU A 55 24.28 -37.80 -14.27
CA LEU A 55 23.54 -38.07 -13.04
C LEU A 55 22.04 -37.91 -13.36
N SER A 56 21.35 -39.03 -13.53
CA SER A 56 19.92 -39.11 -13.80
C SER A 56 19.09 -38.39 -12.72
N ASP A 57 17.94 -37.83 -13.13
CA ASP A 57 16.93 -37.22 -12.24
C ASP A 57 16.51 -38.14 -11.07
N GLU A 58 16.66 -39.45 -11.21
CA GLU A 58 16.39 -40.45 -10.17
C GLU A 58 17.32 -40.34 -8.95
N ASN A 59 18.60 -40.01 -9.15
CA ASN A 59 19.57 -39.85 -8.05
C ASN A 59 19.31 -38.56 -7.25
N GLN A 60 18.78 -37.52 -7.90
CA GLN A 60 18.38 -36.28 -7.22
C GLN A 60 17.10 -36.49 -6.41
N GLN A 61 16.12 -37.20 -6.96
CA GLN A 61 14.88 -37.53 -6.27
C GLN A 61 15.13 -38.41 -5.03
N GLY A 62 16.00 -39.43 -5.14
CA GLY A 62 16.37 -40.30 -4.02
C GLY A 62 17.05 -39.56 -2.88
N ARG A 63 17.89 -38.55 -3.19
CA ARG A 63 18.55 -37.71 -2.19
C ARG A 63 17.57 -36.82 -1.42
N VAL A 64 16.59 -36.23 -2.12
CA VAL A 64 15.55 -35.41 -1.47
C VAL A 64 14.68 -36.25 -0.54
N VAL A 65 14.28 -37.44 -0.96
CA VAL A 65 13.52 -38.38 -0.12
C VAL A 65 14.29 -38.74 1.14
N HIS A 66 15.58 -39.10 1.02
CA HIS A 66 16.43 -39.40 2.18
C HIS A 66 16.53 -38.25 3.18
N LEU A 67 16.71 -37.01 2.69
CA LEU A 67 16.78 -35.82 3.53
C LEU A 67 15.48 -35.63 4.32
N LEU A 68 14.32 -35.72 3.65
CA LEU A 68 13.02 -35.55 4.27
C LEU A 68 12.72 -36.64 5.30
N GLU A 69 13.02 -37.91 5.01
CA GLU A 69 12.88 -39.02 5.96
C GLU A 69 13.70 -38.78 7.23
N LYS A 70 14.93 -38.30 7.09
CA LYS A 70 15.78 -38.04 8.24
C LYS A 70 15.31 -36.85 9.06
N VAL A 71 14.87 -35.77 8.41
CA VAL A 71 14.25 -34.62 9.07
C VAL A 71 13.01 -35.07 9.85
N ASN A 72 12.15 -35.88 9.25
CA ASN A 72 10.96 -36.44 9.90
C ASN A 72 11.32 -37.28 11.13
N SER A 73 12.33 -38.15 11.02
CA SER A 73 12.82 -38.94 12.16
C SER A 73 13.32 -38.07 13.32
N ILE A 74 14.02 -36.96 13.03
CA ILE A 74 14.46 -36.01 14.06
C ILE A 74 13.24 -35.35 14.71
N LEU A 75 12.28 -34.85 13.93
CA LEU A 75 11.07 -34.20 14.45
C LEU A 75 10.29 -35.13 15.38
N LEU A 76 10.11 -36.40 14.99
CA LEU A 76 9.45 -37.41 15.82
C LEU A 76 10.21 -37.71 17.11
N SER A 77 11.54 -37.73 17.09
CA SER A 77 12.35 -37.95 18.30
C SER A 77 12.26 -36.83 19.34
N HIS A 78 11.85 -35.63 18.90
CA HIS A 78 11.59 -34.47 19.75
C HIS A 78 10.10 -34.26 20.00
N GLU A 79 9.24 -35.23 19.65
CA GLU A 79 7.78 -35.16 19.81
C GLU A 79 7.14 -33.95 19.12
N VAL A 80 7.75 -33.46 18.03
CA VAL A 80 7.22 -32.35 17.24
C VAL A 80 6.20 -32.89 16.25
N ALA A 81 4.91 -32.71 16.56
CA ALA A 81 3.82 -32.98 15.61
C ALA A 81 3.80 -31.91 14.51
N PHE A 82 4.12 -32.30 13.28
CA PHE A 82 4.20 -31.42 12.13
C PHE A 82 3.18 -31.80 11.05
N GLN A 83 2.78 -30.82 10.26
CA GLN A 83 1.87 -30.93 9.12
C GLN A 83 2.64 -31.06 7.80
N SER A 84 3.70 -30.25 7.62
CA SER A 84 4.54 -30.30 6.42
C SER A 84 6.00 -30.02 6.74
N VAL A 85 6.87 -30.49 5.83
CA VAL A 85 8.30 -30.19 5.79
C VAL A 85 8.64 -29.81 4.36
N ASP A 86 9.11 -28.59 4.17
CA ASP A 86 9.38 -28.01 2.85
C ASP A 86 10.81 -27.47 2.77
N MET A 87 11.50 -27.72 1.67
CA MET A 87 12.78 -27.08 1.34
C MET A 87 12.52 -25.90 0.40
N CYS A 88 12.61 -24.68 0.91
CA CYS A 88 12.15 -23.48 0.21
C CYS A 88 13.13 -22.31 0.32
N GLY A 89 12.94 -21.29 -0.53
CA GLY A 89 13.60 -20.00 -0.36
C GLY A 89 12.76 -19.10 0.54
N ARG A 90 13.36 -18.57 1.61
CA ARG A 90 12.74 -17.58 2.51
C ARG A 90 13.31 -16.20 2.22
N ARG A 91 12.46 -15.17 2.24
CA ARG A 91 12.86 -13.77 2.15
C ARG A 91 11.93 -12.93 3.00
N SER A 92 12.48 -12.13 3.91
CA SER A 92 11.68 -11.25 4.77
C SER A 92 10.72 -10.38 3.94
N ARG A 93 9.46 -10.29 4.39
CA ARG A 93 8.46 -9.41 3.79
C ARG A 93 8.70 -7.93 4.13
N VAL A 94 9.29 -7.69 5.30
CA VAL A 94 9.44 -6.34 5.87
C VAL A 94 10.72 -5.66 5.38
N ASP A 95 11.78 -6.46 5.20
CA ASP A 95 13.11 -6.04 4.76
C ASP A 95 13.75 -7.13 3.86
N PRO A 96 13.34 -7.21 2.59
CA PRO A 96 13.73 -8.30 1.71
C PRO A 96 15.24 -8.29 1.41
N GLU A 97 15.93 -9.35 1.81
CA GLU A 97 17.31 -9.63 1.42
C GLU A 97 17.41 -9.82 -0.11
N LEU A 98 18.53 -9.41 -0.72
CA LEU A 98 18.79 -9.56 -2.16
C LEU A 98 18.69 -11.04 -2.58
N ASP A 99 19.35 -11.92 -1.83
CA ASP A 99 19.31 -13.35 -2.04
C ASP A 99 18.22 -14.01 -1.19
N VAL A 100 17.63 -15.10 -1.70
CA VAL A 100 16.73 -15.93 -0.89
C VAL A 100 17.54 -16.80 0.06
N SER A 101 17.09 -16.88 1.31
CA SER A 101 17.68 -17.74 2.32
C SER A 101 17.13 -19.18 2.15
N PRO A 102 17.92 -20.16 1.68
CA PRO A 102 17.46 -21.54 1.59
C PRO A 102 17.12 -22.05 3.00
N THR A 103 15.95 -22.66 3.16
CA THR A 103 15.39 -23.00 4.48
C THR A 103 14.63 -24.31 4.42
N VAL A 104 14.85 -25.16 5.42
CA VAL A 104 13.93 -26.25 5.77
C VAL A 104 12.86 -25.66 6.69
N LEU A 105 11.65 -25.49 6.15
CA LEU A 105 10.49 -25.00 6.86
C LEU A 105 9.66 -26.19 7.33
N VAL A 106 9.41 -26.25 8.63
CA VAL A 106 8.51 -27.23 9.24
C VAL A 106 7.31 -26.47 9.77
N LEU A 107 6.14 -26.75 9.21
CA LEU A 107 4.88 -26.25 9.73
C LEU A 107 4.36 -27.24 10.78
N ALA A 108 4.19 -26.78 12.00
CA ALA A 108 3.77 -27.59 13.14
C ALA A 108 2.76 -26.83 14.00
N ARG A 109 2.17 -27.51 14.98
CA ARG A 109 1.30 -26.84 15.97
C ARG A 109 1.94 -26.88 17.33
N ARG A 110 2.20 -25.71 17.91
CA ARG A 110 2.84 -25.63 19.22
C ARG A 110 1.80 -25.78 20.32
N ASN A 111 1.86 -26.90 21.02
CA ASN A 111 0.97 -27.20 22.15
C ASN A 111 1.61 -26.92 23.53
N ALA A 112 2.95 -26.78 23.59
CA ALA A 112 3.70 -26.51 24.81
C ALA A 112 4.82 -25.47 24.59
N LEU A 113 5.04 -24.62 25.59
CA LEU A 113 6.12 -23.62 25.61
C LEU A 113 7.42 -24.23 26.18
N ASP A 114 7.92 -25.29 25.56
CA ASP A 114 9.17 -25.97 25.95
C ASP A 114 10.30 -25.76 24.92
N LYS A 115 11.40 -26.53 25.07
CA LYS A 115 12.59 -26.46 24.20
C LYS A 115 12.61 -27.50 23.07
N SER A 116 11.56 -28.31 22.91
CA SER A 116 11.50 -29.39 21.90
C SER A 116 11.79 -28.87 20.49
N TRP A 117 11.08 -27.81 20.08
CA TRP A 117 11.25 -27.18 18.76
C TRP A 117 12.67 -26.64 18.57
N LEU A 118 13.24 -25.98 19.58
CA LEU A 118 14.61 -25.45 19.49
C LEU A 118 15.65 -26.56 19.35
N ASN A 119 15.49 -27.67 20.08
CA ASN A 119 16.38 -28.81 20.02
C ASN A 119 16.24 -29.54 18.67
N ALA A 120 15.02 -29.75 18.18
CA ALA A 120 14.75 -30.30 16.86
C ALA A 120 15.38 -29.47 15.74
N CYS A 121 15.22 -28.13 15.78
CA CYS A 121 15.88 -27.21 14.85
C CYS A 121 17.41 -27.40 14.83
N ARG A 122 18.04 -27.53 16.00
CA ARG A 122 19.49 -27.70 16.13
C ARG A 122 19.97 -29.03 15.57
N ASP A 123 19.23 -30.11 15.81
CA ASP A 123 19.58 -31.44 15.32
C ASP A 123 19.39 -31.56 13.81
N ILE A 124 18.31 -31.00 13.26
CA ILE A 124 18.12 -30.88 11.80
C ILE A 124 19.26 -30.05 11.21
N ARG A 125 19.62 -28.92 11.83
CA ARG A 125 20.72 -28.07 11.35
C ARG A 125 22.06 -28.81 11.36
N ALA A 126 22.34 -29.58 12.41
CA ALA A 126 23.55 -30.40 12.51
C ALA A 126 23.57 -31.52 11.46
N PHE A 127 22.42 -32.13 11.17
CA PHE A 127 22.27 -33.11 10.08
C PHE A 127 22.53 -32.48 8.72
N LEU A 128 21.88 -31.35 8.39
CA LEU A 128 22.09 -30.64 7.13
C LEU A 128 23.56 -30.24 6.93
N ALA A 129 24.24 -29.82 8.00
CA ALA A 129 25.66 -29.51 7.93
C ALA A 129 26.53 -30.72 7.56
N LYS A 130 26.20 -31.92 8.05
CA LYS A 130 26.88 -33.19 7.69
C LYS A 130 26.64 -33.58 6.23
N GLU A 131 25.48 -33.24 5.69
CA GLU A 131 25.09 -33.49 4.29
C GLU A 131 25.61 -32.43 3.29
N ASN A 132 26.54 -31.56 3.72
CA ASN A 132 27.05 -30.42 2.96
C ASN A 132 25.99 -29.38 2.57
N LEU A 133 24.91 -29.28 3.35
CA LEU A 133 23.82 -28.29 3.19
C LEU A 133 23.89 -27.21 4.29
N SER A 134 25.09 -26.80 4.67
CA SER A 134 25.33 -25.80 5.71
C SER A 134 24.81 -24.39 5.34
N SER A 135 24.38 -24.14 4.11
CA SER A 135 23.67 -22.91 3.73
C SER A 135 22.20 -22.89 4.18
N PHE A 136 21.56 -24.04 4.43
CA PHE A 136 20.14 -24.12 4.76
C PHE A 136 19.82 -23.71 6.20
N ASN A 137 18.94 -22.72 6.38
CA ASN A 137 18.34 -22.44 7.68
C ASN A 137 17.31 -23.52 8.06
N VAL A 138 16.94 -23.59 9.34
CA VAL A 138 15.87 -24.47 9.82
C VAL A 138 14.89 -23.62 10.61
N GLU A 139 13.64 -23.64 10.19
CA GLU A 139 12.55 -22.90 10.81
C GLU A 139 11.43 -23.90 11.15
N ILE A 140 11.09 -24.03 12.43
CA ILE A 140 9.85 -24.69 12.85
C ILE A 140 8.90 -23.57 13.27
N ALA A 141 7.79 -23.46 12.56
CA ALA A 141 6.83 -22.38 12.74
C ALA A 141 5.44 -22.94 13.04
N ASP A 142 4.73 -22.25 13.93
CA ASP A 142 3.31 -22.52 14.12
C ASP A 142 2.55 -21.98 12.90
N GLU A 143 1.65 -22.77 12.31
CA GLU A 143 0.87 -22.34 11.14
C GLU A 143 0.14 -21.01 11.39
N ARG A 144 -0.32 -20.80 12.64
CA ARG A 144 -1.02 -19.58 13.05
C ARG A 144 -0.15 -18.34 13.00
N ALA A 145 1.17 -18.50 13.01
CA ALA A 145 2.11 -17.38 12.91
C ALA A 145 2.09 -16.74 11.51
N PHE A 146 1.56 -17.46 10.51
CA PHE A 146 1.36 -16.94 9.15
C PHE A 146 -0.03 -16.34 8.93
N GLU A 147 -0.94 -16.48 9.90
CA GLU A 147 -2.25 -15.83 9.86
C GLU A 147 -2.08 -14.33 10.09
N LEU A 148 -2.51 -13.52 9.13
CA LEU A 148 -2.46 -12.07 9.29
C LEU A 148 -3.49 -11.63 10.35
N PRO A 149 -3.10 -10.79 11.32
CA PRO A 149 -4.04 -10.25 12.27
C PRO A 149 -5.07 -9.40 11.53
N ARG A 150 -6.32 -9.55 11.94
CA ARG A 150 -7.46 -8.75 11.52
C ARG A 150 -7.55 -7.53 12.44
N TYR A 151 -7.99 -6.43 11.86
CA TYR A 151 -8.14 -5.14 12.53
C TYR A 151 -9.60 -4.72 12.41
N SER A 152 -10.15 -4.19 13.50
CA SER A 152 -11.49 -3.64 13.53
C SER A 152 -11.59 -2.54 14.58
N PRO A 153 -12.58 -1.64 14.49
CA PRO A 153 -12.75 -0.57 15.46
C PRO A 153 -12.93 -1.09 16.89
N VAL A 154 -12.46 -0.30 17.85
CA VAL A 154 -12.83 -0.50 19.25
C VAL A 154 -14.31 -0.19 19.42
N LEU A 155 -15.02 -1.01 20.18
CA LEU A 155 -16.44 -0.85 20.39
C LEU A 155 -16.70 0.21 21.48
N PRO A 156 -17.79 0.99 21.39
CA PRO A 156 -18.20 1.88 22.48
C PRO A 156 -18.39 1.18 23.83
N SER A 157 -18.62 -0.13 23.83
CA SER A 157 -18.73 -0.95 25.05
C SER A 157 -17.38 -1.32 25.69
N ASP A 158 -16.26 -1.14 25.00
CA ASP A 158 -14.94 -1.44 25.56
C ASP A 158 -14.52 -0.37 26.56
N ALA A 159 -13.98 -0.80 27.70
CA ALA A 159 -13.57 0.10 28.78
C ALA A 159 -12.55 1.18 28.34
N ILE A 160 -11.69 0.87 27.36
CA ILE A 160 -10.70 1.82 26.82
C ILE A 160 -11.33 2.93 25.97
N PHE A 161 -12.51 2.71 25.39
CA PHE A 161 -13.10 3.61 24.40
C PHE A 161 -13.28 5.03 24.95
N CYS A 162 -13.88 5.16 26.14
CA CYS A 162 -14.17 6.45 26.76
C CYS A 162 -12.98 7.11 27.46
N VAL A 163 -11.83 6.46 27.51
CA VAL A 163 -10.62 6.96 28.20
C VAL A 163 -9.39 7.00 27.28
N TRP A 164 -9.57 6.68 25.99
CA TRP A 164 -8.48 6.50 25.05
C TRP A 164 -7.56 7.73 24.95
N ASP A 165 -8.17 8.91 24.88
CA ASP A 165 -7.55 10.23 24.91
C ASP A 165 -6.57 10.37 26.09
N LYS A 166 -7.04 10.03 27.30
CA LYS A 166 -6.21 10.06 28.51
C LYS A 166 -5.12 8.98 28.50
N VAL A 167 -5.39 7.82 27.88
CA VAL A 167 -4.42 6.72 27.80
C VAL A 167 -3.24 7.11 26.92
N TRP A 168 -3.47 7.60 25.69
CA TRP A 168 -2.36 7.95 24.80
C TRP A 168 -1.61 9.19 25.28
N ASP A 169 -2.27 10.15 25.93
CA ASP A 169 -1.59 11.27 26.62
C ASP A 169 -0.58 10.76 27.65
N GLN A 170 -0.99 9.81 28.51
CA GLN A 170 -0.08 9.21 29.49
C GLN A 170 1.04 8.40 28.85
N ILE A 171 0.80 7.77 27.71
CA ILE A 171 1.85 7.08 26.94
C ILE A 171 2.86 8.10 26.41
N LEU A 172 2.40 9.18 25.77
CA LEU A 172 3.29 10.23 25.24
C LEU A 172 4.13 10.89 26.33
N MET A 173 3.58 11.10 27.52
CA MET A 173 4.30 11.68 28.64
C MET A 173 5.38 10.75 29.23
N LYS A 174 5.15 9.43 29.20
CA LYS A 174 6.03 8.46 29.86
C LYS A 174 7.09 7.86 28.95
N LEU A 175 6.86 7.85 27.64
CA LEU A 175 7.76 7.21 26.69
C LEU A 175 8.76 8.20 26.08
N ASP A 176 10.00 7.75 25.93
CA ASP A 176 10.89 8.31 24.91
C ASP A 176 10.33 7.92 23.53
N LEU A 177 9.91 8.91 22.75
CA LEU A 177 9.25 8.74 21.45
C LEU A 177 10.22 8.43 20.31
N LYS A 178 11.52 8.37 20.58
CA LYS A 178 12.51 7.95 19.59
C LYS A 178 12.09 6.63 18.94
N ASP A 179 12.12 6.62 17.61
CA ASP A 179 11.81 5.49 16.73
C ASP A 179 10.33 5.06 16.71
N ILE A 180 9.43 5.73 17.45
CA ILE A 180 7.98 5.48 17.41
C ILE A 180 7.37 6.35 16.32
N VAL A 181 6.53 5.75 15.47
CA VAL A 181 5.88 6.38 14.32
C VAL A 181 4.41 6.66 14.58
N CYS A 182 3.69 5.77 15.27
CA CYS A 182 2.31 6.03 15.68
C CYS A 182 1.90 5.22 16.92
N ILE A 183 0.87 5.73 17.61
CA ILE A 183 0.18 5.08 18.73
C ILE A 183 -1.30 5.00 18.37
N GLU A 184 -1.84 3.79 18.38
CA GLU A 184 -3.17 3.47 17.87
C GLU A 184 -3.91 2.54 18.83
N CYS A 185 -5.24 2.44 18.70
CA CYS A 185 -6.01 1.41 19.40
C CYS A 185 -7.07 0.80 18.48
N PHE A 186 -6.98 -0.51 18.29
CA PHE A 186 -7.91 -1.31 17.48
C PHE A 186 -8.19 -2.63 18.18
N ARG A 187 -9.28 -3.30 17.80
CA ARG A 187 -9.41 -4.73 18.09
C ARG A 187 -8.54 -5.51 17.12
N MET A 188 -7.65 -6.33 17.66
CA MET A 188 -6.61 -7.04 16.89
C MET A 188 -6.57 -8.52 17.28
N GLY A 189 -6.64 -9.41 16.30
CA GLY A 189 -6.55 -10.86 16.52
C GLY A 189 -6.82 -11.65 15.24
N THR A 190 -6.92 -12.98 15.32
CA THR A 190 -7.13 -13.83 14.14
C THR A 190 -8.60 -14.22 13.91
N SER A 191 -9.49 -13.97 14.87
CA SER A 191 -10.91 -14.34 14.74
C SER A 191 -11.60 -13.53 13.64
N ASP A 192 -12.43 -14.21 12.85
CA ASP A 192 -13.37 -13.59 11.89
C ASP A 192 -14.41 -12.72 12.59
N ASN A 193 -14.72 -13.00 13.86
CA ASN A 193 -15.63 -12.20 14.66
C ASN A 193 -14.86 -11.07 15.38
N PRO A 194 -15.05 -9.79 14.99
CA PRO A 194 -14.36 -8.66 15.61
C PRO A 194 -14.48 -8.61 17.14
N LYS A 195 -15.61 -9.08 17.69
CA LYS A 195 -15.90 -9.05 19.13
C LYS A 195 -15.03 -10.01 19.94
N GLU A 196 -14.52 -11.06 19.32
CA GLU A 196 -13.63 -12.03 19.97
C GLU A 196 -12.18 -11.54 20.00
N ASN A 197 -11.82 -10.61 19.11
CA ASN A 197 -10.50 -9.99 19.11
C ASN A 197 -10.43 -8.94 20.23
N PRO A 198 -9.37 -8.91 21.06
CA PRO A 198 -9.24 -7.95 22.15
C PRO A 198 -8.91 -6.53 21.64
N PRO A 199 -9.43 -5.47 22.28
CA PRO A 199 -8.87 -4.13 22.12
C PRO A 199 -7.38 -4.15 22.45
N THR A 200 -6.57 -3.52 21.62
CA THR A 200 -5.11 -3.58 21.70
C THR A 200 -4.55 -2.18 21.44
N VAL A 201 -3.68 -1.69 22.34
CA VAL A 201 -2.85 -0.52 22.07
C VAL A 201 -1.69 -0.94 21.19
N ILE A 202 -1.52 -0.27 20.07
CA ILE A 202 -0.54 -0.63 19.05
C ILE A 202 0.45 0.51 18.87
N LEU A 203 1.74 0.20 19.03
CA LEU A 203 2.84 1.11 18.71
C LEU A 203 3.46 0.65 17.39
N THR A 204 3.50 1.56 16.41
CA THR A 204 4.31 1.36 15.21
C THR A 204 5.68 1.97 15.42
N VAL A 205 6.71 1.22 15.04
CA VAL A 205 8.10 1.65 15.18
C VAL A 205 8.81 1.60 13.83
N ILE A 206 9.84 2.42 13.64
CA ILE A 206 10.63 2.38 12.41
C ILE A 206 11.27 0.99 12.24
N LYS A 207 11.26 0.49 11.00
CA LYS A 207 11.73 -0.88 10.68
C LYS A 207 13.17 -1.17 11.13
N GLN A 208 14.04 -0.16 11.08
CA GLN A 208 15.46 -0.30 11.37
C GLN A 208 15.83 -0.05 12.85
N SER A 209 14.84 0.16 13.73
CA SER A 209 15.15 0.40 15.13
C SER A 209 15.75 -0.84 15.79
N ALA A 210 16.86 -0.65 16.51
CA ALA A 210 17.51 -1.69 17.32
C ALA A 210 17.22 -1.53 18.83
N ARG A 211 16.19 -0.75 19.18
CA ARG A 211 15.81 -0.46 20.56
C ARG A 211 15.22 -1.70 21.24
N ASP A 212 15.50 -1.88 22.54
CA ASP A 212 14.80 -2.89 23.35
C ASP A 212 13.37 -2.42 23.66
N TRP A 213 12.40 -2.99 22.95
CA TRP A 213 10.99 -2.65 23.07
C TRP A 213 10.30 -3.26 24.29
N ARG A 214 10.94 -4.16 25.05
CA ARG A 214 10.32 -4.76 26.25
C ARG A 214 10.02 -3.71 27.32
N GLN A 215 10.96 -2.81 27.59
CA GLN A 215 10.75 -1.75 28.57
C GLN A 215 9.64 -0.78 28.14
N VAL A 216 9.55 -0.50 26.85
CA VAL A 216 8.48 0.33 26.27
C VAL A 216 7.13 -0.35 26.44
N ARG A 217 7.04 -1.65 26.12
CA ARG A 217 5.84 -2.47 26.34
C ARG A 217 5.40 -2.43 27.80
N GLU A 218 6.30 -2.70 28.74
CA GLU A 218 5.97 -2.69 30.18
C GLU A 218 5.50 -1.31 30.67
N ALA A 219 6.07 -0.23 30.13
CA ALA A 219 5.61 1.12 30.43
C ALA A 219 4.17 1.37 29.93
N VAL A 220 3.83 0.91 28.72
CA VAL A 220 2.45 0.97 28.18
C VAL A 220 1.51 0.12 29.03
N VAL A 221 1.90 -1.11 29.40
CA VAL A 221 1.12 -1.97 30.31
C VAL A 221 0.91 -1.27 31.66
N GLY A 222 1.92 -0.58 32.19
CA GLY A 222 1.79 0.23 33.39
C GLY A 222 0.76 1.36 33.27
N VAL A 223 0.66 2.00 32.10
CA VAL A 223 -0.42 2.97 31.81
C VAL A 223 -1.78 2.28 31.79
N LEU A 224 -1.91 1.15 31.09
CA LEU A 224 -3.19 0.41 31.03
C LEU A 224 -3.65 -0.07 32.41
N ASN A 225 -2.73 -0.53 33.25
CA ASN A 225 -3.02 -0.92 34.63
C ASN A 225 -3.49 0.27 35.47
N TYR A 226 -2.88 1.45 35.30
CA TYR A 226 -3.31 2.68 35.97
C TYR A 226 -4.76 3.05 35.62
N PHE A 227 -5.19 2.82 34.39
CA PHE A 227 -6.58 3.01 33.95
C PHE A 227 -7.49 1.80 34.21
N ASN A 228 -7.01 0.76 34.90
CA ASN A 228 -7.74 -0.49 35.17
C ASN A 228 -8.26 -1.18 33.89
N LEU A 229 -7.38 -1.33 32.89
CA LEU A 229 -7.67 -1.92 31.59
C LEU A 229 -6.97 -3.29 31.38
N PRO A 230 -7.21 -4.31 32.23
CA PRO A 230 -6.44 -5.57 32.20
C PRO A 230 -6.69 -6.44 30.96
N MET A 231 -7.79 -6.17 30.24
CA MET A 231 -8.18 -6.92 29.04
C MET A 231 -7.65 -6.30 27.74
N VAL A 232 -6.95 -5.16 27.82
CA VAL A 232 -6.41 -4.47 26.65
C VAL A 232 -5.00 -5.00 26.36
N GLY A 233 -4.79 -5.48 25.13
CA GLY A 233 -3.49 -5.96 24.66
C GLY A 233 -2.50 -4.83 24.38
N VAL A 234 -1.23 -5.18 24.24
CA VAL A 234 -0.18 -4.26 23.74
C VAL A 234 0.57 -4.95 22.61
N SER A 235 0.65 -4.28 21.46
CA SER A 235 1.40 -4.74 20.28
C SER A 235 2.42 -3.69 19.86
N ILE A 236 3.65 -4.11 19.60
CA ILE A 236 4.71 -3.24 19.07
C ILE A 236 5.23 -3.90 17.80
N GLY A 237 5.15 -3.19 16.67
CA GLY A 237 5.52 -3.77 15.39
C GLY A 237 6.11 -2.75 14.41
N PRO A 238 6.96 -3.20 13.48
CA PRO A 238 7.58 -2.31 12.51
C PRO A 238 6.55 -1.83 11.48
N GLY A 239 6.70 -0.58 11.02
CA GLY A 239 5.85 -0.02 9.98
C GLY A 239 6.12 1.46 9.73
N ASN A 240 5.34 2.04 8.83
CA ASN A 240 5.38 3.47 8.55
C ASN A 240 4.00 3.97 8.09
N ILE A 241 3.77 5.28 8.21
CA ILE A 241 2.65 5.98 7.60
C ILE A 241 3.09 6.46 6.23
N LEU A 242 2.38 6.03 5.19
CA LEU A 242 2.69 6.30 3.80
C LEU A 242 1.70 7.29 3.23
N ARG A 243 2.22 8.34 2.60
CA ARG A 243 1.44 9.36 1.89
C ARG A 243 1.60 9.26 0.37
N GLN A 244 2.79 8.87 -0.09
CA GLN A 244 3.17 8.93 -1.50
C GLN A 244 2.96 7.64 -2.30
N ASP A 245 2.97 7.79 -3.63
CA ASP A 245 2.68 6.84 -4.72
C ASP A 245 3.31 5.44 -4.57
N GLY A 246 2.61 4.43 -5.09
CA GLY A 246 3.12 3.07 -5.16
C GLY A 246 2.15 2.02 -5.71
N GLY A 247 2.58 1.40 -6.82
CA GLY A 247 2.42 -0.03 -7.09
C GLY A 247 1.30 -0.41 -8.06
N TRP A 248 0.05 -0.15 -7.67
CA TRP A 248 -1.12 -0.72 -8.34
C TRP A 248 -2.12 0.39 -8.71
N ILE A 249 -2.73 0.25 -9.89
CA ILE A 249 -3.81 1.12 -10.36
C ILE A 249 -4.95 0.24 -10.83
N GLU A 250 -6.15 0.63 -10.44
CA GLU A 250 -7.37 0.13 -11.04
C GLU A 250 -7.78 1.14 -12.12
N TYR A 251 -7.76 0.70 -13.37
CA TYR A 251 -8.12 1.57 -14.48
C TYR A 251 -9.64 1.64 -14.58
N PRO A 252 -10.24 2.83 -14.41
CA PRO A 252 -11.65 2.98 -14.68
C PRO A 252 -11.86 2.81 -16.20
N LEU A 253 -12.85 2.00 -16.58
CA LEU A 253 -13.18 1.70 -17.98
C LEU A 253 -13.37 2.99 -18.81
N ASP A 254 -13.82 4.06 -18.15
CA ASP A 254 -14.23 5.32 -18.77
C ASP A 254 -13.32 6.52 -18.42
N ALA A 255 -12.05 6.28 -18.07
CA ALA A 255 -11.10 7.31 -17.63
C ALA A 255 -10.84 8.45 -18.65
N TYR A 256 -11.06 8.21 -19.94
CA TYR A 256 -10.67 9.10 -21.06
C TYR A 256 -11.84 9.90 -21.60
N GLN A 257 -12.42 10.74 -20.75
CA GLN A 257 -13.51 11.65 -21.11
C GLN A 257 -13.10 13.11 -21.01
N ASP A 258 -13.79 13.97 -21.76
CA ASP A 258 -13.55 15.42 -21.76
C ASP A 258 -13.78 16.05 -20.39
N ALA A 259 -14.75 15.53 -19.63
CA ALA A 259 -15.03 15.98 -18.27
C ALA A 259 -14.20 15.17 -17.26
N ALA A 260 -13.76 15.84 -16.20
CA ALA A 260 -12.96 15.26 -15.13
C ALA A 260 -13.81 14.40 -14.18
N GLN A 261 -13.31 13.24 -13.74
CA GLN A 261 -14.12 12.29 -12.96
C GLN A 261 -13.55 12.08 -11.56
N ALA A 262 -14.42 12.06 -10.55
CA ALA A 262 -14.06 11.67 -9.18
C ALA A 262 -13.49 10.24 -9.15
N GLY A 263 -12.50 10.00 -8.30
CA GLY A 263 -11.81 8.71 -8.16
C GLY A 263 -10.68 8.46 -9.17
N VAL A 264 -10.64 9.20 -10.29
CA VAL A 264 -9.60 9.03 -11.33
C VAL A 264 -8.28 9.69 -10.91
N SER A 265 -7.17 9.15 -11.42
CA SER A 265 -5.84 9.64 -11.10
C SER A 265 -5.57 11.07 -11.52
N LEU A 266 -4.80 11.81 -10.71
CA LEU A 266 -4.23 13.11 -11.08
C LEU A 266 -2.76 13.20 -10.69
N GLY A 267 -2.07 14.16 -11.31
CA GLY A 267 -0.69 14.50 -10.96
C GLY A 267 -0.21 15.73 -11.71
N ILE A 268 0.97 16.21 -11.32
CA ILE A 268 1.69 17.31 -11.97
C ILE A 268 2.00 16.94 -13.42
N HIS A 269 1.67 17.87 -14.31
CA HIS A 269 1.92 17.77 -15.73
C HIS A 269 3.42 17.57 -16.02
N GLY A 270 3.75 16.55 -16.79
CA GLY A 270 5.14 16.20 -17.11
C GLY A 270 5.94 15.60 -15.94
N SER A 271 5.32 15.29 -14.79
CA SER A 271 5.99 14.67 -13.65
C SER A 271 5.70 13.17 -13.54
N ALA A 272 6.76 12.38 -13.36
CA ALA A 272 6.65 10.95 -13.06
C ALA A 272 6.43 10.65 -11.55
N LEU A 273 6.58 11.65 -10.68
CA LEU A 273 6.67 11.44 -9.22
C LEU A 273 5.35 11.71 -8.46
N SER A 274 4.59 12.73 -8.87
CA SER A 274 3.36 13.09 -8.15
C SER A 274 2.18 12.22 -8.61
N ALA A 275 1.44 11.67 -7.66
CA ALA A 275 0.23 10.90 -7.94
C ALA A 275 -0.77 11.01 -6.80
N GLY A 276 -2.04 11.08 -7.17
CA GLY A 276 -3.15 10.96 -6.25
C GLY A 276 -4.45 10.70 -6.96
N THR A 277 -5.52 10.87 -6.20
CA THR A 277 -6.89 10.77 -6.65
C THR A 277 -7.52 12.16 -6.74
N PHE A 278 -8.25 12.39 -7.82
CA PHE A 278 -9.18 13.51 -7.90
C PHE A 278 -10.40 13.21 -7.03
N ALA A 279 -10.56 13.93 -5.91
CA ALA A 279 -11.66 13.69 -4.98
C ALA A 279 -13.01 13.86 -5.68
N GLY A 280 -13.14 14.97 -6.40
CA GLY A 280 -14.38 15.46 -6.98
C GLY A 280 -14.42 16.99 -6.94
N TRP A 281 -15.61 17.53 -7.11
CA TRP A 281 -15.90 18.95 -7.21
C TRP A 281 -16.42 19.53 -5.90
N VAL A 282 -15.89 20.70 -5.56
CA VAL A 282 -16.39 21.56 -4.50
C VAL A 282 -16.71 22.94 -5.08
N GLU A 283 -17.50 23.73 -4.37
CA GLU A 283 -17.71 25.12 -4.69
C GLU A 283 -17.29 26.00 -3.53
N ILE A 284 -16.72 27.16 -3.86
CA ILE A 284 -16.43 28.23 -2.90
C ILE A 284 -17.19 29.48 -3.28
N LYS A 285 -17.66 30.23 -2.29
CA LYS A 285 -18.43 31.47 -2.51
C LYS A 285 -17.56 32.70 -2.31
N ASP A 286 -17.46 33.53 -3.34
CA ASP A 286 -16.67 34.76 -3.30
C ASP A 286 -17.30 35.76 -2.31
N PRO A 287 -16.52 36.33 -1.37
CA PRO A 287 -17.03 37.24 -0.34
C PRO A 287 -17.51 38.59 -0.88
N ARG A 288 -17.04 39.02 -2.05
CA ARG A 288 -17.33 40.31 -2.68
C ARG A 288 -18.48 40.23 -3.66
N THR A 289 -18.49 39.21 -4.52
CA THR A 289 -19.52 39.07 -5.57
C THR A 289 -20.69 38.18 -5.12
N GLY A 290 -20.46 37.29 -4.15
CA GLY A 290 -21.44 36.27 -3.76
C GLY A 290 -21.58 35.13 -4.75
N GLU A 291 -20.77 35.09 -5.81
CA GLU A 291 -20.80 34.06 -6.83
C GLU A 291 -20.10 32.78 -6.37
N TRP A 292 -20.65 31.63 -6.79
CA TRP A 292 -20.05 30.32 -6.54
C TRP A 292 -19.06 29.98 -7.64
N THR A 293 -17.86 29.56 -7.25
CA THR A 293 -16.83 29.04 -8.16
C THR A 293 -16.60 27.57 -7.91
N LYS A 294 -16.79 26.76 -8.96
CA LYS A 294 -16.55 25.32 -8.93
C LYS A 294 -15.07 25.00 -9.13
N LEU A 295 -14.51 24.22 -8.21
CA LEU A 295 -13.10 23.83 -8.14
C LEU A 295 -12.97 22.32 -7.90
N GLY A 296 -11.88 21.73 -8.37
CA GLY A 296 -11.53 20.35 -8.03
C GLY A 296 -10.83 20.26 -6.68
N LEU A 297 -10.95 19.13 -5.98
CA LEU A 297 -10.26 18.88 -4.70
C LEU A 297 -9.37 17.64 -4.76
N THR A 298 -8.21 17.71 -4.09
CA THR A 298 -7.30 16.58 -3.84
C THR A 298 -6.38 16.91 -2.65
N CYS A 299 -5.37 16.10 -2.35
CA CYS A 299 -4.32 16.41 -1.37
C CYS A 299 -3.20 17.27 -1.97
N PHE A 300 -2.58 18.12 -1.15
CA PHE A 300 -1.44 18.95 -1.57
C PHE A 300 -0.24 18.10 -1.98
N HIS A 301 0.08 17.04 -1.24
CA HIS A 301 1.21 16.17 -1.62
C HIS A 301 1.01 15.45 -2.96
N CYS A 302 -0.24 15.32 -3.44
CA CYS A 302 -0.54 14.75 -4.75
C CYS A 302 -0.24 15.73 -5.91
N VAL A 303 -0.10 17.02 -5.58
CA VAL A 303 0.20 18.12 -6.51
C VAL A 303 1.52 18.81 -6.15
N ASP A 304 2.34 18.20 -5.30
CA ASP A 304 3.69 18.67 -5.01
C ASP A 304 4.66 18.06 -6.04
N PRO A 305 5.35 18.87 -6.88
CA PRO A 305 6.36 18.35 -7.79
C PRO A 305 7.56 17.73 -7.07
N GLY A 306 7.83 18.13 -5.82
CA GLY A 306 8.99 17.73 -5.06
C GLY A 306 10.24 18.56 -5.38
N SER A 307 11.11 18.74 -4.39
CA SER A 307 12.28 19.62 -4.49
C SER A 307 13.27 19.24 -5.60
N ASN A 308 13.31 17.97 -5.99
CA ASN A 308 14.21 17.48 -7.05
C ASN A 308 13.65 17.68 -8.46
N SER A 309 12.40 18.12 -8.59
CA SER A 309 11.71 18.30 -9.88
C SER A 309 11.49 19.76 -10.26
N VAL A 310 11.99 20.70 -9.43
CA VAL A 310 11.94 22.14 -9.70
C VAL A 310 13.34 22.70 -9.91
N SER A 311 13.43 23.79 -10.66
CA SER A 311 14.68 24.52 -10.86
C SER A 311 15.19 25.12 -9.54
N SER A 312 16.49 25.42 -9.44
CA SER A 312 17.06 26.09 -8.27
C SER A 312 16.45 27.47 -8.01
N THR A 313 15.97 28.14 -9.06
CA THR A 313 15.25 29.42 -8.98
C THR A 313 13.83 29.28 -8.44
N ASP A 314 13.17 28.14 -8.67
CA ASP A 314 11.80 27.87 -8.21
C ASP A 314 11.76 27.19 -6.82
N LEU A 315 12.88 26.61 -6.37
CA LEU A 315 12.97 25.91 -5.09
C LEU A 315 12.55 26.77 -3.88
N PRO A 316 12.94 28.06 -3.75
CA PRO A 316 12.47 28.91 -2.65
C PRO A 316 10.95 29.08 -2.63
N GLN A 317 10.32 29.20 -3.81
CA GLN A 317 8.86 29.32 -3.93
C GLN A 317 8.18 28.01 -3.49
N LEU A 318 8.70 26.86 -3.90
CA LEU A 318 8.17 25.57 -3.47
C LEU A 318 8.27 25.40 -1.94
N GLN A 319 9.43 25.73 -1.36
CA GLN A 319 9.64 25.69 0.09
C GLN A 319 8.72 26.66 0.84
N GLN A 320 8.38 27.80 0.23
CA GLN A 320 7.42 28.74 0.79
C GLN A 320 6.01 28.14 0.83
N TRP A 321 5.56 27.50 -0.24
CA TRP A 321 4.26 26.81 -0.27
C TRP A 321 4.18 25.66 0.74
N HIS A 322 5.26 24.89 0.88
CA HIS A 322 5.35 23.82 1.88
C HIS A 322 5.06 24.31 3.30
N LYS A 323 5.42 25.56 3.63
CA LYS A 323 5.25 26.14 4.97
C LYS A 323 3.97 26.95 5.13
N ASN A 324 3.61 27.75 4.12
CA ASN A 324 2.71 28.89 4.30
C ASN A 324 1.42 28.84 3.46
N SER A 325 1.19 27.79 2.66
CA SER A 325 0.08 27.60 1.69
C SER A 325 0.31 28.22 0.30
N VAL A 326 -0.45 27.73 -0.69
CA VAL A 326 -0.62 28.36 -2.00
C VAL A 326 -1.85 29.26 -1.93
N VAL A 327 -1.68 30.55 -2.24
CA VAL A 327 -2.78 31.54 -2.18
C VAL A 327 -3.49 31.68 -3.53
N PRO A 328 -4.77 32.06 -3.55
CA PRO A 328 -5.47 32.41 -4.79
C PRO A 328 -4.72 33.45 -5.62
N GLY A 329 -4.61 33.21 -6.93
CA GLY A 329 -3.95 34.13 -7.87
C GLY A 329 -2.42 34.08 -7.88
N ASP A 330 -1.80 33.07 -7.25
CA ASP A 330 -0.35 32.85 -7.32
C ASP A 330 0.08 32.44 -8.75
N GLN A 331 0.74 33.36 -9.45
CA GLN A 331 1.23 33.13 -10.82
C GLN A 331 2.27 32.02 -10.93
N ASN A 332 3.05 31.78 -9.86
CA ASN A 332 3.99 30.66 -9.86
C ASN A 332 3.25 29.33 -9.77
N ALA A 333 2.11 29.26 -9.07
CA ALA A 333 1.30 28.05 -9.00
C ALA A 333 0.69 27.70 -10.36
N GLU A 334 0.18 28.69 -11.10
CA GLU A 334 -0.34 28.48 -12.47
C GLU A 334 0.74 27.95 -13.44
N ARG A 335 2.00 28.35 -13.24
CA ARG A 335 3.13 27.88 -14.05
C ARG A 335 3.64 26.50 -13.61
N LEU A 336 3.86 26.31 -12.31
CA LEU A 336 4.59 25.16 -11.75
C LEU A 336 3.69 24.00 -11.34
N LEU A 337 2.43 24.28 -11.00
CA LEU A 337 1.48 23.31 -10.45
C LEU A 337 0.33 23.03 -11.44
N LYS A 338 0.69 22.83 -12.70
CA LYS A 338 -0.24 22.35 -13.75
C LYS A 338 -0.51 20.87 -13.57
N LEU A 339 -1.75 20.46 -13.81
CA LEU A 339 -2.21 19.11 -13.50
C LEU A 339 -2.82 18.41 -14.71
N ASP A 340 -2.61 17.09 -14.75
CA ASP A 340 -3.21 16.16 -15.69
C ASP A 340 -4.23 15.26 -14.98
N GLN A 341 -5.27 14.88 -15.70
CA GLN A 341 -6.22 13.85 -15.31
C GLN A 341 -6.79 13.11 -16.55
N PRO A 342 -6.57 11.79 -16.71
CA PRO A 342 -5.69 10.95 -15.89
C PRO A 342 -4.24 11.45 -15.91
N ARG A 343 -3.44 11.11 -14.88
CA ARG A 343 -2.01 11.50 -14.89
C ARG A 343 -1.26 10.84 -16.04
N GLN A 344 -0.29 11.53 -16.62
CA GLN A 344 0.43 11.07 -17.81
C GLN A 344 1.09 9.69 -17.66
N LYS A 345 1.66 9.38 -16.49
CA LYS A 345 2.26 8.07 -16.21
C LYS A 345 1.25 6.92 -16.26
N ASP A 346 0.01 7.16 -15.85
CA ASP A 346 -1.03 6.14 -15.91
C ASP A 346 -1.51 5.94 -17.34
N ILE A 347 -1.61 7.04 -18.10
CA ILE A 347 -1.91 6.98 -19.53
C ILE A 347 -0.85 6.14 -20.27
N GLN A 348 0.43 6.41 -20.03
CA GLN A 348 1.52 5.68 -20.70
C GLN A 348 1.48 4.19 -20.35
N ARG A 349 1.21 3.86 -19.09
CA ARG A 349 1.16 2.47 -18.66
C ARG A 349 -0.04 1.71 -19.26
N GLU A 350 -1.21 2.34 -19.39
CA GLU A 350 -2.34 1.72 -20.12
C GLU A 350 -2.00 1.51 -21.59
N LEU A 351 -1.31 2.46 -22.23
CA LEU A 351 -0.82 2.30 -23.61
C LEU A 351 0.17 1.13 -23.73
N ASP A 352 1.12 1.01 -22.80
CA ASP A 352 2.09 -0.09 -22.76
C ASP A 352 1.40 -1.45 -22.56
N GLU A 353 0.42 -1.52 -21.66
CA GLU A 353 -0.40 -2.73 -21.42
C GLU A 353 -1.22 -3.11 -22.67
N ILE A 354 -1.82 -2.14 -23.35
CA ILE A 354 -2.54 -2.38 -24.61
C ILE A 354 -1.59 -2.89 -25.70
N GLU A 355 -0.39 -2.34 -25.81
CA GLU A 355 0.61 -2.82 -26.77
C GLU A 355 1.05 -4.26 -26.50
N GLU A 356 1.26 -4.62 -25.25
CA GLU A 356 1.60 -5.99 -24.87
C GLU A 356 0.44 -6.97 -25.12
N ASN A 357 -0.79 -6.55 -24.81
CA ASN A 357 -1.99 -7.32 -25.12
C ASN A 357 -2.20 -7.50 -26.63
N LEU A 358 -1.90 -6.49 -27.45
CA LEU A 358 -1.92 -6.60 -28.90
C LEU A 358 -0.87 -7.60 -29.40
N ARG A 359 0.38 -7.52 -28.92
CA ARG A 359 1.45 -8.45 -29.30
C ARG A 359 1.13 -9.90 -28.92
N SER A 360 0.58 -10.11 -27.73
CA SER A 360 0.23 -11.45 -27.26
C SER A 360 -1.03 -12.03 -27.94
N THR A 361 -1.98 -11.19 -28.36
CA THR A 361 -3.19 -11.64 -29.06
C THR A 361 -2.96 -11.84 -30.56
N ALA A 362 -2.14 -11.01 -31.18
CA ALA A 362 -1.75 -11.08 -32.59
C ALA A 362 -0.47 -11.92 -32.78
N ASP A 363 -0.46 -13.11 -32.18
CA ASP A 363 0.69 -14.02 -32.19
C ASP A 363 0.86 -14.79 -33.52
N ASP A 364 1.88 -15.63 -33.59
CA ASP A 364 2.16 -16.46 -34.77
C ASP A 364 1.04 -17.45 -35.11
N GLU A 365 0.21 -17.87 -34.14
CA GLU A 365 -0.97 -18.70 -34.40
C GLU A 365 -2.05 -17.88 -35.10
N PHE A 366 -2.35 -16.68 -34.59
CA PHE A 366 -3.28 -15.74 -35.20
C PHE A 366 -2.87 -15.39 -36.65
N GLY A 367 -1.61 -15.01 -36.87
CA GLY A 367 -1.12 -14.64 -38.20
C GLY A 367 -1.18 -15.79 -39.22
N ARG A 368 -0.90 -17.03 -38.78
CA ARG A 368 -1.05 -18.23 -39.63
C ARG A 368 -2.51 -18.48 -40.02
N ILE A 369 -3.44 -18.41 -39.06
CA ILE A 369 -4.86 -18.61 -39.34
C ILE A 369 -5.39 -17.48 -40.25
N GLU A 370 -4.97 -16.24 -40.02
CA GLU A 370 -5.34 -15.10 -40.87
C GLU A 370 -4.88 -15.29 -42.32
N THR A 371 -3.65 -15.79 -42.52
CA THR A 371 -3.10 -16.07 -43.86
C THR A 371 -3.87 -17.20 -44.54
N ALA A 372 -4.18 -18.28 -43.82
CA ALA A 372 -4.96 -19.41 -44.32
C ALA A 372 -6.36 -18.98 -44.78
N ILE A 373 -7.06 -18.16 -43.97
CA ILE A 373 -8.35 -17.57 -44.33
C ILE A 373 -8.22 -16.69 -45.57
N GLY A 374 -7.19 -15.82 -45.63
CA GLY A 374 -6.95 -14.93 -46.77
C GLY A 374 -6.61 -15.67 -48.08
N SER A 375 -6.12 -16.90 -47.97
CA SER A 375 -5.71 -17.76 -49.09
C SER A 375 -6.74 -18.83 -49.45
N ASP A 376 -7.93 -18.78 -48.84
CA ASP A 376 -9.02 -19.77 -49.00
C ASP A 376 -8.60 -21.21 -48.64
N GLU A 377 -7.66 -21.35 -47.70
CA GLU A 377 -7.22 -22.64 -47.15
C GLU A 377 -8.18 -23.16 -46.08
N TYR A 378 -8.18 -24.48 -45.86
CA TYR A 378 -9.03 -25.10 -44.85
C TYR A 378 -8.59 -24.70 -43.43
N VAL A 379 -9.51 -24.12 -42.67
CA VAL A 379 -9.35 -23.78 -41.25
C VAL A 379 -10.39 -24.55 -40.44
N THR A 380 -9.97 -25.17 -39.34
CA THR A 380 -10.88 -25.97 -38.51
C THR A 380 -11.91 -25.07 -37.79
N PRO A 381 -13.11 -25.59 -37.43
CA PRO A 381 -14.09 -24.83 -36.64
C PRO A 381 -13.58 -24.34 -35.27
N ARG A 382 -12.52 -24.94 -34.73
CA ARG A 382 -11.88 -24.49 -33.48
C ARG A 382 -10.96 -23.29 -33.74
N GLU A 383 -10.14 -23.35 -34.77
CA GLU A 383 -9.26 -22.25 -35.19
C GLU A 383 -10.08 -21.03 -35.61
N MET A 384 -11.17 -21.21 -36.36
CA MET A 384 -12.06 -20.12 -36.74
C MET A 384 -12.70 -19.42 -35.54
N ARG A 385 -13.12 -20.18 -34.51
CA ARG A 385 -13.64 -19.61 -33.25
C ARG A 385 -12.57 -18.81 -32.51
N LYS A 386 -11.37 -19.37 -32.36
CA LYS A 386 -10.24 -18.65 -31.76
C LYS A 386 -9.90 -17.37 -32.52
N TYR A 387 -9.76 -17.47 -33.85
CA TYR A 387 -9.47 -16.32 -34.72
C TYR A 387 -10.52 -15.22 -34.57
N THR A 388 -11.81 -15.58 -34.56
CA THR A 388 -12.89 -14.60 -34.39
C THR A 388 -12.81 -13.90 -33.04
N GLN A 389 -12.53 -14.63 -31.95
CA GLN A 389 -12.34 -14.07 -30.61
C GLN A 389 -11.10 -13.15 -30.54
N SER A 390 -9.95 -13.62 -31.02
CA SER A 390 -8.71 -12.83 -31.06
C SER A 390 -8.88 -11.58 -31.93
N LYS A 391 -9.55 -11.66 -33.07
CA LYS A 391 -9.83 -10.52 -33.95
C LYS A 391 -10.71 -9.47 -33.27
N GLN A 392 -11.73 -9.89 -32.52
CA GLN A 392 -12.56 -8.99 -31.72
C GLN A 392 -11.76 -8.30 -30.61
N LEU A 393 -10.88 -9.04 -29.92
CA LEU A 393 -10.00 -8.48 -28.89
C LEU A 393 -8.99 -7.48 -29.48
N ILE A 394 -8.32 -7.84 -30.58
CA ILE A 394 -7.40 -6.95 -31.30
C ILE A 394 -8.12 -5.66 -31.70
N GLN A 395 -9.32 -5.75 -32.28
CA GLN A 395 -10.11 -4.58 -32.65
C GLN A 395 -10.42 -3.69 -31.43
N THR A 396 -10.83 -4.31 -30.31
CA THR A 396 -11.09 -3.59 -29.05
C THR A 396 -9.85 -2.85 -28.55
N TYR A 397 -8.69 -3.49 -28.58
CA TYR A 397 -7.42 -2.88 -28.18
C TYR A 397 -6.99 -1.75 -29.11
N VAL A 398 -7.14 -1.91 -30.43
CA VAL A 398 -6.84 -0.86 -31.42
C VAL A 398 -7.75 0.35 -31.20
N GLU A 399 -9.06 0.15 -31.05
CA GLU A 399 -10.02 1.21 -30.80
C GLU A 399 -9.70 1.96 -29.50
N ARG A 400 -9.41 1.23 -28.42
CA ARG A 400 -9.01 1.83 -27.14
C ARG A 400 -7.71 2.62 -27.26
N LYS A 401 -6.69 2.08 -27.94
CA LYS A 401 -5.42 2.78 -28.18
C LYS A 401 -5.64 4.08 -28.94
N THR A 402 -6.41 4.05 -30.02
CA THR A 402 -6.72 5.23 -30.83
C THR A 402 -7.49 6.28 -30.03
N MET A 403 -8.46 5.87 -29.20
CA MET A 403 -9.18 6.78 -28.29
C MET A 403 -8.21 7.49 -27.34
N ILE A 404 -7.30 6.76 -26.69
CA ILE A 404 -6.34 7.33 -25.74
C ILE A 404 -5.39 8.29 -26.45
N LEU A 405 -4.87 7.91 -27.62
CA LEU A 405 -3.96 8.76 -28.39
C LEU A 405 -4.64 10.04 -28.89
N ASP A 406 -5.91 9.99 -29.31
CA ASP A 406 -6.68 11.18 -29.67
C ASP A 406 -6.93 12.08 -28.45
N PHE A 407 -7.25 11.49 -27.30
CA PHE A 407 -7.42 12.21 -26.03
C PHE A 407 -6.15 12.97 -25.62
N VAL A 408 -4.99 12.30 -25.69
CA VAL A 408 -3.69 12.93 -25.40
C VAL A 408 -3.34 13.98 -26.45
N GLY A 409 -3.47 13.66 -27.75
CA GLY A 409 -3.09 14.53 -28.86
C GLY A 409 -3.91 15.82 -28.96
N ARG A 410 -5.09 15.86 -28.34
CA ARG A 410 -5.93 17.07 -28.21
C ARG A 410 -5.80 17.77 -26.86
N ASP A 411 -4.80 17.41 -26.06
CA ASP A 411 -4.57 17.97 -24.72
C ASP A 411 -5.78 17.84 -23.77
N LYS A 412 -6.65 16.86 -24.00
CA LYS A 412 -7.88 16.68 -23.20
C LYS A 412 -7.57 16.18 -21.78
N HIS A 413 -6.38 15.62 -21.57
CA HIS A 413 -5.84 15.22 -20.27
C HIS A 413 -5.46 16.40 -19.38
N LEU A 414 -5.26 17.62 -19.92
CA LEU A 414 -4.91 18.79 -19.14
C LEU A 414 -6.09 19.22 -18.25
N LEU A 415 -5.98 18.98 -16.95
CA LEU A 415 -7.03 19.29 -15.98
C LEU A 415 -7.12 20.79 -15.72
N GLY A 416 -5.98 21.42 -15.42
CA GLY A 416 -5.95 22.80 -14.92
C GLY A 416 -4.68 23.09 -14.12
N HIS A 417 -4.80 23.94 -13.11
CA HIS A 417 -3.70 24.29 -12.20
C HIS A 417 -4.18 24.44 -10.75
N VAL A 418 -3.27 24.38 -9.79
CA VAL A 418 -3.58 24.61 -8.38
C VAL A 418 -4.00 26.07 -8.17
N PHE A 419 -5.24 26.26 -7.69
CA PHE A 419 -5.81 27.55 -7.32
C PHE A 419 -5.36 28.01 -5.93
N SER A 420 -5.41 27.09 -4.96
CA SER A 420 -4.98 27.29 -3.58
C SER A 420 -4.73 25.94 -2.93
N ALA A 421 -3.86 25.85 -1.93
CA ALA A 421 -3.55 24.58 -1.27
C ALA A 421 -3.00 24.78 0.13
N SER A 422 -3.15 23.81 1.01
CA SER A 422 -2.80 23.90 2.42
C SER A 422 -1.30 24.03 2.69
N GLY A 423 -0.44 23.43 1.85
CA GLY A 423 0.95 23.16 2.21
C GLY A 423 1.06 21.97 3.18
N TYR A 424 2.25 21.71 3.72
CA TYR A 424 2.45 20.68 4.76
C TYR A 424 2.17 21.23 6.17
N ARG A 425 1.03 21.92 6.30
CA ARG A 425 0.61 22.56 7.54
C ARG A 425 -0.16 21.61 8.43
N GLU A 426 -0.17 21.99 9.70
CA GLU A 426 -0.93 21.35 10.75
C GLU A 426 -1.72 22.43 11.49
N ALA A 427 -2.89 22.09 12.01
CA ALA A 427 -3.70 23.01 12.79
C ALA A 427 -4.52 22.25 13.83
N GLY A 428 -4.85 22.94 14.93
CA GLY A 428 -5.95 22.50 15.79
C GLY A 428 -7.26 22.60 15.03
N VAL A 429 -8.12 21.59 15.18
CA VAL A 429 -9.35 21.45 14.41
C VAL A 429 -10.55 21.15 15.30
N ALA A 430 -11.75 21.38 14.80
CA ALA A 430 -12.96 21.28 15.62
C ALA A 430 -13.40 19.83 15.86
N THR A 431 -13.13 18.93 14.91
CA THR A 431 -13.63 17.55 14.96
C THR A 431 -12.75 16.60 15.79
N ILE A 432 -11.52 17.02 16.08
CA ILE A 432 -10.61 16.31 16.99
C ILE A 432 -10.49 17.10 18.29
N ARG A 433 -11.08 16.58 19.36
CA ARG A 433 -11.04 17.18 20.70
C ARG A 433 -9.72 16.86 21.41
N SER A 434 -8.62 17.39 20.86
CA SER A 434 -7.27 17.22 21.39
C SER A 434 -6.48 18.53 21.30
N ASP A 435 -5.51 18.72 22.19
CA ASP A 435 -4.55 19.82 22.11
C ASP A 435 -3.49 19.61 21.01
N THR A 436 -3.39 18.40 20.48
CA THR A 436 -2.54 18.06 19.34
C THR A 436 -3.19 18.47 18.01
N PRO A 437 -2.42 19.05 17.08
CA PRO A 437 -2.97 19.43 15.78
C PRO A 437 -3.20 18.20 14.90
N THR A 438 -3.99 18.36 13.84
CA THR A 438 -4.11 17.41 12.73
C THR A 438 -3.36 17.92 11.51
N ILE A 439 -3.05 17.02 10.60
CA ILE A 439 -2.53 17.36 9.28
C ILE A 439 -3.64 17.95 8.42
N LEU A 440 -3.34 19.08 7.77
CA LEU A 440 -4.19 19.66 6.72
C LEU A 440 -3.50 19.49 5.37
N ASP A 441 -4.02 18.58 4.56
CA ASP A 441 -3.43 18.19 3.28
C ASP A 441 -4.48 18.24 2.17
N TRP A 442 -4.67 19.43 1.60
CA TRP A 442 -5.65 19.67 0.55
C TRP A 442 -5.13 20.65 -0.50
N ALA A 443 -5.61 20.52 -1.73
CA ALA A 443 -5.38 21.44 -2.83
C ALA A 443 -6.65 21.60 -3.67
N LEU A 444 -7.00 22.86 -3.94
CA LEU A 444 -8.04 23.26 -4.85
C LEU A 444 -7.48 23.48 -6.25
N ILE A 445 -8.19 22.98 -7.25
CA ILE A 445 -7.79 22.98 -8.65
C ILE A 445 -8.74 23.89 -9.41
N SER A 446 -8.18 24.87 -10.12
CA SER A 446 -8.89 25.65 -11.13
C SER A 446 -8.91 24.83 -12.43
N PRO A 447 -10.05 24.25 -12.84
CA PRO A 447 -10.12 23.38 -14.00
C PRO A 447 -10.21 24.20 -15.29
N ARG A 448 -9.82 23.59 -16.41
CA ARG A 448 -10.22 24.09 -17.73
C ARG A 448 -11.76 23.98 -17.90
N PRO A 449 -12.42 24.91 -18.63
CA PRO A 449 -13.89 24.95 -18.68
C PRO A 449 -14.59 23.67 -19.17
N TRP A 450 -13.95 22.90 -20.06
CA TRP A 450 -14.52 21.63 -20.51
C TRP A 450 -14.36 20.50 -19.49
N ARG A 451 -13.32 20.54 -18.65
CA ARG A 451 -13.07 19.54 -17.61
C ARG A 451 -14.10 19.63 -16.49
N SER A 452 -14.66 20.82 -16.20
CA SER A 452 -15.61 21.05 -15.09
C SER A 452 -17.07 20.71 -15.39
N ARG A 453 -17.36 20.10 -16.54
CA ARG A 453 -18.73 19.78 -17.00
C ARG A 453 -19.37 18.57 -16.33
N SER A 454 -18.59 17.73 -15.65
CA SER A 454 -19.06 16.59 -14.87
C SER A 454 -19.56 17.01 -13.49
N ASP A 455 -20.25 16.12 -12.80
CA ASP A 455 -20.66 16.26 -11.40
C ASP A 455 -19.90 15.28 -10.50
N ASN A 456 -20.37 15.12 -9.27
CA ASN A 456 -19.85 14.14 -8.31
C ASN A 456 -20.58 12.79 -8.38
N ALA A 457 -21.03 12.35 -9.56
CA ALA A 457 -21.50 10.99 -9.77
C ALA A 457 -20.31 10.01 -9.74
N ILE A 458 -20.00 9.49 -8.54
CA ILE A 458 -18.84 8.63 -8.29
C ILE A 458 -18.88 7.34 -9.13
N LEU A 459 -20.09 6.86 -9.46
CA LEU A 459 -20.36 5.66 -10.27
C LEU A 459 -19.83 5.73 -11.71
N ASN A 460 -19.48 6.91 -12.20
CA ASN A 460 -18.83 7.06 -13.50
C ASN A 460 -17.39 6.52 -13.51
N TYR A 461 -16.77 6.30 -12.34
CA TYR A 461 -15.49 5.60 -12.23
C TYR A 461 -15.61 4.13 -12.69
N GLY A 462 -16.78 3.51 -12.50
CA GLY A 462 -17.02 2.10 -12.81
C GLY A 462 -18.08 1.50 -11.91
N SER A 463 -18.36 0.21 -12.12
CA SER A 463 -19.32 -0.51 -11.28
C SER A 463 -18.69 -0.89 -9.94
N PRO A 464 -19.29 -0.50 -8.79
CA PRO A 464 -18.88 -1.01 -7.49
C PRO A 464 -18.97 -2.54 -7.47
N PRO A 465 -18.11 -3.23 -6.68
CA PRO A 465 -18.18 -4.67 -6.56
C PRO A 465 -19.53 -5.09 -5.96
N PRO A 466 -20.07 -6.29 -6.29
CA PRO A 466 -21.37 -6.75 -5.76
C PRO A 466 -21.47 -6.79 -4.23
N SER A 467 -20.33 -6.89 -3.53
CA SER A 467 -20.22 -6.82 -2.07
C SER A 467 -20.43 -5.41 -1.49
N MET A 468 -20.55 -4.40 -2.35
CA MET A 468 -20.73 -3.00 -2.02
C MET A 468 -22.00 -2.46 -2.71
N PRO A 469 -23.20 -2.71 -2.14
CA PRO A 469 -24.44 -2.21 -2.71
C PRO A 469 -24.56 -0.70 -2.45
N LEU A 470 -24.00 0.10 -3.36
CA LEU A 470 -24.23 1.53 -3.44
C LEU A 470 -25.52 1.80 -4.25
N PRO A 471 -26.31 2.82 -3.89
CA PRO A 471 -27.46 3.24 -4.69
C PRO A 471 -27.05 3.54 -6.15
N PRO A 472 -27.84 3.16 -7.16
CA PRO A 472 -27.47 3.36 -8.58
C PRO A 472 -27.40 4.85 -8.99
N ASP A 473 -28.05 5.74 -8.24
CA ASP A 473 -28.04 7.18 -8.48
C ASP A 473 -27.26 7.93 -7.38
N LEU A 474 -26.30 7.25 -6.72
CA LEU A 474 -25.52 7.83 -5.65
C LEU A 474 -24.77 9.09 -6.13
N ARG A 475 -25.03 10.21 -5.47
CA ARG A 475 -24.31 11.47 -5.65
C ARG A 475 -23.63 11.83 -4.35
N LEU A 476 -22.43 12.41 -4.46
CA LEU A 476 -21.76 12.92 -3.28
C LEU A 476 -22.39 14.25 -2.86
N VAL A 477 -22.70 14.36 -1.58
CA VAL A 477 -23.36 15.53 -0.97
C VAL A 477 -22.60 15.99 0.26
N ASN A 478 -22.97 17.17 0.75
CA ASN A 478 -22.39 17.70 1.98
C ASN A 478 -22.67 16.83 3.20
N TRP A 479 -21.72 16.81 4.11
CA TRP A 479 -21.92 16.33 5.46
C TRP A 479 -21.96 17.54 6.39
N ASP A 480 -23.13 17.77 6.99
CA ASP A 480 -23.40 18.97 7.79
C ASP A 480 -23.05 18.79 9.28
N ASP A 481 -22.70 17.58 9.72
CA ASP A 481 -22.34 17.31 11.11
C ASP A 481 -20.81 17.44 11.34
N GLN A 482 -20.42 17.88 12.52
CA GLN A 482 -19.02 17.84 12.95
C GLN A 482 -18.69 16.57 13.72
N ASP A 483 -19.71 15.84 14.17
CA ASP A 483 -19.60 14.61 14.90
C ASP A 483 -19.86 13.42 13.98
N LEU A 484 -18.93 12.47 13.93
CA LEU A 484 -19.09 11.22 13.18
C LEU A 484 -19.77 10.13 14.01
N LYS A 485 -20.45 10.48 15.11
CA LYS A 485 -21.25 9.54 15.90
C LYS A 485 -22.26 8.80 15.03
N GLY A 486 -22.18 7.48 15.06
CA GLY A 486 -23.08 6.60 14.30
C GLY A 486 -22.59 6.28 12.89
N VAL A 487 -21.56 6.97 12.39
CA VAL A 487 -20.87 6.60 11.15
C VAL A 487 -20.04 5.35 11.43
N THR A 488 -20.54 4.21 10.98
CA THR A 488 -19.85 2.92 11.18
C THR A 488 -19.15 2.49 9.91
N LYS A 489 -19.88 2.42 8.81
CA LYS A 489 -19.39 1.95 7.51
C LYS A 489 -19.18 3.12 6.57
N VAL A 490 -18.02 3.13 5.93
CA VAL A 490 -17.59 4.19 5.02
C VAL A 490 -17.06 3.61 3.72
N TYR A 491 -17.07 4.42 2.68
CA TYR A 491 -16.71 4.03 1.32
C TYR A 491 -15.76 5.07 0.71
N LYS A 492 -15.00 4.66 -0.30
CA LYS A 492 -14.30 5.57 -1.19
C LYS A 492 -14.24 5.00 -2.61
N ALA A 493 -13.92 5.87 -3.56
CA ALA A 493 -13.37 5.47 -4.86
C ALA A 493 -12.04 6.19 -5.06
N GLY A 494 -10.97 5.44 -5.34
CA GLY A 494 -9.63 6.01 -5.53
C GLY A 494 -8.85 5.34 -6.66
N ARG A 495 -7.83 6.03 -7.14
CA ARG A 495 -6.99 5.61 -8.28
C ARG A 495 -6.46 4.18 -8.16
N SER A 496 -6.08 3.77 -6.96
CA SER A 496 -5.23 2.58 -6.78
C SER A 496 -6.03 1.34 -6.42
N THR A 497 -7.10 1.48 -5.66
CA THR A 497 -7.94 0.35 -5.24
C THR A 497 -9.40 0.47 -5.69
N GLY A 498 -9.72 1.45 -6.54
CA GLY A 498 -11.09 1.73 -6.95
C GLY A 498 -12.01 1.87 -5.75
N TYR A 499 -13.12 1.13 -5.80
CA TYR A 499 -14.11 1.10 -4.74
C TYR A 499 -13.69 0.21 -3.57
N THR A 500 -13.59 0.83 -2.39
CA THR A 500 -13.36 0.10 -1.14
C THR A 500 -14.35 0.51 -0.05
N ALA A 501 -14.61 -0.42 0.87
CA ALA A 501 -15.42 -0.21 2.07
C ALA A 501 -14.59 -0.46 3.32
N GLY A 502 -14.79 0.37 4.33
CA GLY A 502 -14.08 0.32 5.60
C GLY A 502 -15.02 0.57 6.77
N GLU A 503 -14.45 0.51 7.96
CA GLU A 503 -15.14 0.84 9.21
C GLU A 503 -14.42 1.99 9.90
N TYR A 504 -15.15 3.04 10.25
CA TYR A 504 -14.59 4.19 10.95
C TYR A 504 -14.20 3.79 12.38
N SER A 505 -12.97 4.10 12.78
CA SER A 505 -12.39 3.60 14.02
C SER A 505 -12.96 4.25 15.28
N HIS A 506 -13.53 5.45 15.16
CA HIS A 506 -14.02 6.33 16.26
C HIS A 506 -12.97 6.77 17.29
N LEU A 507 -11.87 6.03 17.44
CA LEU A 507 -10.72 6.42 18.22
C LEU A 507 -9.68 7.08 17.32
N ASN A 508 -9.16 8.22 17.76
CA ASN A 508 -8.14 8.94 17.03
C ASN A 508 -6.79 8.21 17.11
N THR A 509 -6.02 8.30 16.03
CA THR A 509 -4.64 7.80 15.97
C THR A 509 -3.68 8.96 16.26
N VAL A 510 -2.62 8.68 17.03
CA VAL A 510 -1.51 9.62 17.21
C VAL A 510 -0.41 9.28 16.21
N SER A 511 -0.04 10.23 15.36
CA SER A 511 1.08 10.15 14.43
C SER A 511 2.28 10.92 14.99
N ILE A 512 3.47 10.35 14.89
CA ILE A 512 4.71 10.89 15.43
C ILE A 512 5.74 10.94 14.28
N ALA A 513 6.02 12.14 13.81
CA ALA A 513 7.08 12.41 12.85
C ALA A 513 8.33 12.93 13.57
N THR A 514 9.52 12.69 13.01
CA THR A 514 10.74 13.37 13.47
C THR A 514 11.01 14.58 12.58
N VAL A 515 11.07 15.77 13.18
CA VAL A 515 11.51 16.99 12.50
C VAL A 515 12.83 17.49 13.07
N PHE A 516 13.60 18.19 12.27
CA PHE A 516 14.86 18.79 12.71
C PHE A 516 14.68 20.27 12.96
N GLU A 517 14.75 20.66 14.23
CA GLU A 517 14.74 22.06 14.66
C GLU A 517 16.13 22.44 15.16
N ASN A 518 16.76 23.43 14.52
CA ASN A 518 18.12 23.87 14.84
C ASN A 518 19.13 22.70 14.86
N GLY A 519 19.01 21.77 13.90
CA GLY A 519 19.86 20.59 13.78
C GLY A 519 19.60 19.48 14.82
N LYS A 520 18.62 19.65 15.72
CA LYS A 520 18.23 18.64 16.70
C LYS A 520 16.93 17.94 16.29
N PRO A 521 16.88 16.60 16.33
CA PRO A 521 15.63 15.89 16.09
C PRO A 521 14.65 16.17 17.23
N LYS A 522 13.40 16.46 16.88
CA LYS A 522 12.28 16.60 17.80
C LYS A 522 11.08 15.83 17.28
N PRO A 523 10.29 15.23 18.18
CA PRO A 523 9.02 14.63 17.79
C PRO A 523 8.04 15.76 17.42
N LYS A 524 7.35 15.56 16.30
CA LYS A 524 6.19 16.33 15.87
C LYS A 524 4.99 15.41 15.95
N ILE A 525 4.01 15.77 16.77
CA ILE A 525 2.90 14.90 17.13
C ILE A 525 1.63 15.47 16.51
N THR A 526 0.89 14.63 15.81
CA THR A 526 -0.40 14.97 15.24
C THR A 526 -1.44 13.91 15.57
N THR A 527 -2.72 14.27 15.47
CA THR A 527 -3.83 13.37 15.77
C THR A 527 -4.79 13.31 14.59
N GLU A 528 -5.15 12.09 14.21
CA GLU A 528 -5.81 11.81 12.94
C GLU A 528 -7.02 10.90 13.11
N HIS A 529 -8.02 11.07 12.25
CA HIS A 529 -9.06 10.08 12.09
C HIS A 529 -8.52 8.86 11.35
N SER A 530 -9.05 7.68 11.68
CA SER A 530 -8.64 6.42 11.03
C SER A 530 -9.83 5.55 10.61
N ILE A 531 -9.59 4.72 9.60
CA ILE A 531 -10.52 3.73 9.06
C ILE A 531 -9.79 2.40 8.98
N THR A 532 -10.39 1.34 9.50
CA THR A 532 -9.92 -0.03 9.27
C THR A 532 -10.55 -0.62 8.02
N GLY A 533 -9.76 -1.30 7.21
CA GLY A 533 -10.27 -2.09 6.09
C GLY A 533 -11.06 -3.33 6.54
N ARG A 534 -11.76 -3.98 5.61
CA ARG A 534 -12.67 -5.12 5.92
C ARG A 534 -12.10 -6.44 5.42
N HIS A 535 -12.33 -7.51 6.17
CA HIS A 535 -11.92 -8.89 5.80
C HIS A 535 -10.43 -9.02 5.43
N GLY A 536 -9.57 -8.28 6.14
CA GLY A 536 -8.13 -8.27 5.87
C GLY A 536 -7.71 -7.48 4.63
N GLN A 537 -8.65 -6.91 3.87
CA GLN A 537 -8.35 -6.03 2.74
C GLN A 537 -8.13 -4.59 3.22
N PRO A 538 -7.16 -3.86 2.66
CA PRO A 538 -6.94 -2.46 2.99
C PRO A 538 -8.11 -1.59 2.53
N PHE A 539 -8.43 -0.54 3.30
CA PHE A 539 -9.39 0.47 2.84
C PHE A 539 -8.76 1.34 1.74
N SER A 540 -7.49 1.73 1.86
CA SER A 540 -6.77 2.45 0.82
C SER A 540 -5.34 1.92 0.62
N LEU A 541 -4.78 2.18 -0.56
CA LEU A 541 -3.36 1.99 -0.86
C LEU A 541 -2.70 3.30 -1.31
N LYS A 542 -1.38 3.26 -1.43
CA LYS A 542 -0.60 4.37 -2.03
C LYS A 542 -1.19 4.75 -3.38
N GLY A 543 -1.54 6.03 -3.56
CA GLY A 543 -2.20 6.55 -4.76
C GLY A 543 -3.67 6.91 -4.56
N ASP A 544 -4.32 6.39 -3.52
CA ASP A 544 -5.70 6.78 -3.15
C ASP A 544 -5.78 8.10 -2.38
N SER A 545 -4.64 8.69 -1.99
CA SER A 545 -4.61 10.01 -1.37
C SER A 545 -5.36 11.04 -2.23
N GLY A 546 -6.17 11.88 -1.59
CA GLY A 546 -7.09 12.80 -2.23
C GLY A 546 -8.49 12.21 -2.46
N ALA A 547 -8.73 10.91 -2.30
CA ALA A 547 -10.07 10.34 -2.45
C ALA A 547 -11.02 10.83 -1.34
N PHE A 548 -12.28 11.11 -1.70
CA PHE A 548 -13.33 11.32 -0.72
C PHE A 548 -13.66 10.04 0.04
N VAL A 549 -13.89 10.20 1.34
CA VAL A 549 -14.53 9.21 2.21
C VAL A 549 -16.00 9.61 2.34
N PHE A 550 -16.92 8.69 2.08
CA PHE A 550 -18.36 8.96 2.13
C PHE A 550 -19.17 7.84 2.78
N THR A 551 -20.39 8.17 3.24
CA THR A 551 -21.36 7.22 3.81
C THR A 551 -22.08 6.41 2.72
N GLN A 552 -22.92 5.44 3.08
CA GLN A 552 -23.71 4.70 2.07
C GLN A 552 -24.68 5.60 1.29
N SER A 553 -25.11 6.71 1.91
CA SER A 553 -25.97 7.76 1.35
C SER A 553 -25.22 8.76 0.48
N GLY A 554 -23.88 8.72 0.44
CA GLY A 554 -23.06 9.62 -0.37
C GLY A 554 -22.62 10.89 0.35
N GLU A 555 -22.88 11.03 1.65
CA GLU A 555 -22.43 12.18 2.40
C GLU A 555 -20.92 12.11 2.60
N VAL A 556 -20.19 13.14 2.16
CA VAL A 556 -18.73 13.18 2.21
C VAL A 556 -18.28 13.55 3.61
N ILE A 557 -17.60 12.66 4.32
CA ILE A 557 -17.14 12.89 5.69
C ILE A 557 -15.67 13.33 5.77
N GLY A 558 -14.88 13.14 4.70
CA GLY A 558 -13.48 13.53 4.72
C GLY A 558 -12.68 13.16 3.47
N VAL A 559 -11.37 13.38 3.55
CA VAL A 559 -10.41 13.19 2.45
C VAL A 559 -9.25 12.32 2.93
N VAL A 560 -8.99 11.20 2.24
CA VAL A 560 -7.86 10.31 2.53
C VAL A 560 -6.54 11.03 2.25
N PHE A 561 -5.59 11.00 3.20
CA PHE A 561 -4.24 11.58 2.97
C PHE A 561 -3.09 10.60 3.21
N ALA A 562 -3.35 9.47 3.88
CA ALA A 562 -2.32 8.48 4.18
C ALA A 562 -2.89 7.08 4.47
N GLY A 563 -2.02 6.08 4.47
CA GLY A 563 -2.32 4.73 4.96
C GLY A 563 -1.13 4.09 5.66
N HIS A 564 -1.38 3.02 6.41
CA HIS A 564 -0.34 2.27 7.10
C HIS A 564 0.30 1.23 6.18
N GLU A 565 1.63 1.10 6.20
CA GLU A 565 2.37 0.23 5.28
C GLU A 565 2.08 -1.27 5.44
N GLN A 566 1.92 -1.73 6.67
CA GLN A 566 1.82 -3.16 7.00
C GLN A 566 0.45 -3.56 7.54
N ARG A 567 -0.50 -2.62 7.65
CA ARG A 567 -1.79 -2.82 8.30
C ARG A 567 -2.88 -2.18 7.45
N PRO A 568 -4.10 -2.75 7.43
CA PRO A 568 -5.21 -2.21 6.66
C PRO A 568 -5.84 -1.00 7.38
N VAL A 569 -5.04 0.03 7.68
CA VAL A 569 -5.46 1.26 8.36
C VAL A 569 -5.22 2.45 7.42
N THR A 570 -6.23 3.28 7.26
CA THR A 570 -6.21 4.50 6.45
C THR A 570 -6.46 5.72 7.33
N TYR A 571 -5.79 6.83 7.03
CA TYR A 571 -5.95 8.10 7.73
C TYR A 571 -6.58 9.14 6.80
N PHE A 572 -7.47 9.96 7.37
CA PHE A 572 -8.20 10.97 6.62
C PHE A 572 -8.40 12.24 7.46
N THR A 573 -8.58 13.38 6.78
CA THR A 573 -8.95 14.65 7.41
C THR A 573 -10.46 14.86 7.25
N HIS A 574 -11.14 15.25 8.33
CA HIS A 574 -12.59 15.49 8.30
C HIS A 574 -12.94 16.63 7.33
N ILE A 575 -14.05 16.49 6.57
CA ILE A 575 -14.39 17.45 5.51
C ILE A 575 -14.65 18.86 6.06
N ALA A 576 -15.31 18.96 7.23
CA ALA A 576 -15.59 20.23 7.88
C ALA A 576 -14.31 21.02 8.21
N ASP A 577 -13.22 20.32 8.58
CA ASP A 577 -11.94 20.97 8.87
C ASP A 577 -11.20 21.38 7.61
N VAL A 578 -11.28 20.56 6.55
CA VAL A 578 -10.81 20.93 5.21
C VAL A 578 -11.53 22.20 4.73
N PHE A 579 -12.86 22.25 4.84
CA PHE A 579 -13.65 23.42 4.43
C PHE A 579 -13.36 24.65 5.29
N SER A 580 -13.13 24.46 6.60
CA SER A 580 -12.73 25.54 7.50
C SER A 580 -11.40 26.17 7.08
N ASP A 581 -10.38 25.35 6.80
CA ASP A 581 -9.07 25.85 6.35
C ASP A 581 -9.13 26.41 4.92
N ILE A 582 -9.96 25.85 4.02
CA ILE A 582 -10.22 26.46 2.69
C ILE A 582 -10.76 27.87 2.85
N LYS A 583 -11.78 28.08 3.68
CA LYS A 583 -12.33 29.44 3.95
C LYS A 583 -11.24 30.36 4.48
N GLN A 584 -10.40 29.87 5.40
CA GLN A 584 -9.29 30.65 5.95
C GLN A 584 -8.25 31.03 4.88
N LYS A 585 -7.89 30.13 3.97
CA LYS A 585 -6.84 30.39 2.95
C LYS A 585 -7.34 31.19 1.76
N THR A 586 -8.60 31.03 1.39
CA THR A 586 -9.17 31.64 0.19
C THR A 586 -9.94 32.93 0.48
N GLY A 587 -10.39 33.13 1.72
CA GLY A 587 -11.32 34.20 2.08
C GLY A 587 -12.76 33.93 1.68
N ALA A 588 -13.08 32.73 1.20
CA ALA A 588 -14.45 32.33 0.86
C ALA A 588 -15.38 32.38 2.08
N THR A 589 -16.62 32.81 1.88
CA THR A 589 -17.64 32.85 2.95
C THR A 589 -18.23 31.48 3.21
N GLU A 590 -18.39 30.68 2.15
CA GLU A 590 -18.98 29.36 2.19
C GLU A 590 -18.19 28.40 1.28
N VAL A 591 -18.19 27.12 1.66
CA VAL A 591 -17.58 26.02 0.90
C VAL A 591 -18.52 24.82 1.00
N ARG A 592 -18.74 24.14 -0.13
CA ARG A 592 -19.62 22.96 -0.19
C ARG A 592 -19.16 21.95 -1.22
N ILE A 593 -19.57 20.69 -1.06
CA ILE A 593 -19.58 19.70 -2.13
C ILE A 593 -20.50 20.21 -3.25
N TYR A 594 -20.04 20.10 -4.49
CA TYR A 594 -20.86 20.47 -5.65
C TYR A 594 -21.98 19.43 -5.86
N GLU A 595 -23.21 19.91 -5.88
CA GLU A 595 -24.43 19.16 -6.14
C GLU A 595 -25.04 19.73 -7.44
N SER A 596 -25.23 18.88 -8.45
CA SER A 596 -25.76 19.28 -9.78
C SER A 596 -27.27 19.27 -9.87
#